data_AF-A0A2N0D2I5-F1
#
_entry.id   AF-A0A2N0D2I5-F1
#
_cell.length_a   1.000
_cell.length_b   1.000
_cell.length_c   1.000
_cell.angle_alpha   90.00
_cell.angle_beta   90.00
_cell.angle_gamma   90.00
#
_symmetry.space_group_name_H-M   'P 1'
#
loop_
_entity.id
_entity.type
_entity.pdbx_description
1 polymer ?
#
loop_
_entity_poly.entity_id
_entity_poly.type
_entity_poly.pdbx_seq_one_letter_code
_entity_poly.pdbx_strand_id
1 'polypeptide(L)'
;MIFGTAGWSAVTFPSEARIELVPMDERTASLAIKAIADYGRGRGHPAQLNPADCFSYACAKALGISLLYKGRDFAKTDLAGPA
;
A
#
# COMPACT_ATOMS: atom_id res chain seq x y z
N MET A 1 3.00 1.08 26.86
CA MET A 1 1.61 0.60 27.04
C MET A 1 0.75 1.83 27.24
N ILE A 2 0.04 2.28 26.20
CA ILE A 2 -0.85 3.45 26.28
C ILE A 2 -2.24 2.94 25.93
N PHE A 3 -3.10 2.84 26.95
CA PHE A 3 -4.55 2.71 26.77
C PHE A 3 -5.12 4.13 26.68
N GLY A 4 -5.60 4.50 25.49
CA GLY A 4 -6.39 5.70 25.27
C GLY A 4 -7.64 5.34 24.49
N THR A 5 -8.79 5.34 25.15
CA THR A 5 -10.13 5.09 24.57
C THR A 5 -10.67 6.32 23.83
N ALA A 6 -9.79 7.08 23.18
CA ALA A 6 -10.19 8.21 22.34
C ALA A 6 -10.63 7.68 20.97
N GLY A 7 -11.91 7.32 20.88
CA GLY A 7 -12.73 7.47 19.67
C GLY A 7 -12.11 6.99 18.36
N TRP A 8 -11.71 5.72 18.28
CA TRP A 8 -11.87 5.00 17.02
C TRP A 8 -13.33 4.54 17.00
N SER A 9 -14.24 5.44 16.64
CA SER A 9 -15.55 4.99 16.18
C SER A 9 -15.26 3.97 15.08
N ALA A 10 -15.64 2.71 15.32
CA ALA A 10 -15.50 1.64 14.36
C ALA A 10 -15.97 2.20 13.01
N VAL A 11 -15.02 2.29 12.09
CA VAL A 11 -15.21 2.95 10.81
C VAL A 11 -16.31 2.16 10.09
N THR A 12 -17.55 2.67 10.06
CA THR A 12 -18.68 2.13 9.27
C THR A 12 -18.49 2.39 7.76
N PHE A 13 -17.38 3.02 7.39
CA PHE A 13 -17.02 3.45 6.04
C PHE A 13 -16.93 2.34 4.98
N PRO A 14 -16.54 1.08 5.30
CA PRO A 14 -16.39 0.08 4.24
C PRO A 14 -17.69 -0.23 3.49
N SER A 15 -18.82 -0.26 4.21
CA SER A 15 -20.12 -0.61 3.63
C SER A 15 -20.70 0.51 2.74
N GLU A 16 -20.50 1.77 3.13
CA GLU A 16 -21.00 2.93 2.40
C GLU A 16 -20.15 3.23 1.14
N ALA A 17 -18.83 3.07 1.25
CA ALA A 17 -17.88 3.34 0.17
C ALA A 17 -17.59 2.12 -0.72
N ARG A 18 -18.26 0.98 -0.49
CA ARG A 18 -18.03 -0.29 -1.20
C ARG A 18 -16.54 -0.71 -1.20
N ILE A 19 -15.91 -0.62 -0.03
CA ILE A 19 -14.51 -1.02 0.17
C ILE A 19 -14.50 -2.48 0.62
N GLU A 20 -13.76 -3.30 -0.10
CA GLU A 20 -13.48 -4.68 0.29
C GLU A 20 -12.16 -4.75 1.07
N LEU A 21 -12.17 -5.46 2.21
CA LEU A 21 -10.94 -5.75 2.96
C LEU A 21 -10.28 -6.99 2.38
N VAL A 22 -9.09 -6.82 1.82
CA VAL A 22 -8.30 -7.92 1.26
C VAL A 22 -7.29 -8.41 2.30
N PRO A 23 -7.34 -9.67 2.74
CA PRO A 23 -6.34 -10.23 3.64
C PRO A 23 -4.99 -10.37 2.92
N MET A 24 -3.90 -10.21 3.66
CA MET A 24 -2.56 -10.40 3.11
C MET A 24 -2.23 -11.89 3.02
N ASP A 25 -2.04 -12.38 1.80
CA ASP A 25 -1.62 -13.75 1.51
C ASP A 25 -0.12 -13.85 1.21
N GLU A 26 0.37 -15.07 1.00
CA GLU A 26 1.79 -15.33 0.71
C GLU A 26 2.29 -14.62 -0.55
N ARG A 27 1.43 -14.50 -1.57
CA ARG A 27 1.74 -13.83 -2.82
C ARG A 27 1.96 -12.33 -2.59
N THR A 28 1.04 -11.69 -1.87
CA THR A 28 1.10 -10.28 -1.53
C THR A 28 2.29 -9.98 -0.61
N ALA A 29 2.56 -10.85 0.37
CA ALA A 29 3.72 -10.74 1.24
C ALA A 29 5.04 -10.81 0.45
N SER A 30 5.15 -11.77 -0.48
CA SER A 30 6.34 -11.92 -1.33
C SER A 30 6.57 -10.70 -2.22
N LEU A 31 5.50 -10.14 -2.79
CA LEU A 31 5.56 -8.91 -3.57
C LEU A 31 5.94 -7.69 -2.72
N ALA A 32 5.49 -7.61 -1.47
CA ALA A 32 5.86 -6.53 -0.56
C ALA A 32 7.36 -6.56 -0.22
N ILE A 33 7.91 -7.75 0.06
CA ILE A 33 9.35 -7.93 0.29
C ILE A 33 10.15 -7.50 -0.94
N LYS A 34 9.70 -7.89 -2.14
CA LYS A 34 10.33 -7.45 -3.39
C LYS A 34 10.24 -5.93 -3.56
N ALA A 35 9.09 -5.32 -3.30
CA ALA A 35 8.91 -3.87 -3.40
C ALA A 35 9.80 -3.10 -2.41
N ILE A 36 10.00 -3.61 -1.20
CA ILE A 36 10.95 -3.06 -0.22
C ILE A 36 12.38 -3.11 -0.78
N ALA A 37 12.73 -4.18 -1.50
CA ALA A 37 14.05 -4.32 -2.11
C ALA A 37 14.26 -3.37 -3.27
N ASP A 38 13.27 -3.25 -4.15
CA ASP A 38 13.37 -2.51 -5.41
C ASP A 38 13.15 -1.01 -5.21
N TYR A 39 12.20 -0.62 -4.35
CA TYR A 39 11.69 0.75 -4.24
C TYR A 39 11.81 1.35 -2.84
N GLY A 40 12.20 0.55 -1.85
CA GLY A 40 12.25 0.97 -0.46
C GLY A 40 13.16 2.17 -0.20
N ARG A 41 12.80 2.99 0.79
CA ARG A 41 13.62 4.10 1.25
C ARG A 41 15.01 3.60 1.66
N GLY A 42 16.05 4.32 1.21
CA GLY A 42 17.45 3.95 1.47
C GLY A 42 18.03 2.90 0.52
N ARG A 43 17.27 2.44 -0.49
CA ARG A 43 17.77 1.53 -1.54
C ARG A 43 18.39 2.23 -2.75
N GLY A 44 18.37 3.57 -2.78
CA GLY A 44 18.86 4.37 -3.90
C GLY A 44 17.86 4.56 -5.06
N HIS A 45 16.69 3.90 -5.01
CA HIS A 45 15.64 4.06 -6.02
C HIS A 45 14.85 5.37 -5.84
N PRO A 46 14.50 6.13 -6.90
CA PRO A 46 13.84 7.43 -6.77
C PRO A 46 12.46 7.41 -6.10
N ALA A 47 11.77 6.27 -6.08
CA ALA A 47 10.45 6.13 -5.43
C ALA A 47 10.51 6.28 -3.89
N GLN A 48 11.60 5.82 -3.25
CA GLN A 48 11.83 5.93 -1.80
C GLN A 48 10.62 5.53 -0.91
N LEU A 49 9.93 4.45 -1.30
CA LEU A 49 8.72 3.97 -0.64
C LEU A 49 8.97 3.61 0.83
N ASN A 50 8.02 3.95 1.69
CA ASN A 50 8.03 3.42 3.06
C ASN A 50 7.49 1.97 3.08
N PRO A 51 7.65 1.21 4.19
CA PRO A 51 7.15 -0.17 4.25
C PRO A 51 5.63 -0.29 4.03
N ALA A 52 4.81 0.63 4.55
CA ALA A 52 3.36 0.63 4.33
C ALA A 52 2.99 0.90 2.87
N ASP A 53 3.74 1.75 2.17
CA ASP A 53 3.58 1.98 0.74
C ASP A 53 3.94 0.71 -0.05
N CYS A 54 4.96 -0.03 0.38
CA CYS A 54 5.33 -1.29 -0.25
C CYS A 54 4.22 -2.35 -0.12
N PHE A 55 3.50 -2.38 1.01
CA PHE A 55 2.31 -3.23 1.15
C PHE A 55 1.18 -2.78 0.22
N SER A 56 0.92 -1.47 0.14
CA SER A 56 -0.10 -0.91 -0.75
C SER A 56 0.21 -1.22 -2.23
N TYR A 57 1.47 -1.06 -2.63
CA TYR A 57 2.00 -1.45 -3.93
C TYR A 57 1.78 -2.95 -4.19
N ALA A 58 2.15 -3.79 -3.23
CA ALA A 58 2.05 -5.23 -3.39
C ALA A 58 0.61 -5.72 -3.54
N CYS A 59 -0.33 -5.17 -2.77
CA CYS A 59 -1.76 -5.47 -2.90
C CYS A 59 -2.26 -5.10 -4.31
N ALA A 60 -1.97 -3.89 -4.77
CA ALA A 60 -2.38 -3.45 -6.12
C ALA A 60 -1.77 -4.32 -7.22
N LYS A 61 -0.47 -4.66 -7.09
CA LYS A 61 0.25 -5.52 -8.05
C LYS A 61 -0.28 -6.96 -8.04
N ALA A 62 -0.60 -7.52 -6.87
CA ALA A 62 -1.13 -8.87 -6.72
C ALA A 62 -2.52 -9.01 -7.35
N LEU A 63 -3.38 -8.01 -7.14
CA LEU A 63 -4.75 -7.95 -7.64
C LEU A 63 -4.83 -7.47 -9.09
N GLY A 64 -3.77 -6.87 -9.63
CA GLY A 64 -3.75 -6.32 -10.99
C GLY A 64 -4.64 -5.08 -11.15
N ILE A 65 -4.77 -4.29 -10.09
CA ILE A 65 -5.63 -3.10 -10.05
C ILE A 65 -4.81 -1.81 -9.94
N SER A 66 -5.39 -0.69 -10.36
CA SER A 66 -4.79 0.63 -10.17
C SER A 66 -4.77 1.01 -8.70
N LEU A 67 -3.65 1.56 -8.23
CA LEU A 67 -3.52 2.09 -6.88
C LEU A 67 -3.96 3.54 -6.84
N LEU A 68 -4.96 3.86 -6.02
CA LEU A 68 -5.34 5.24 -5.74
C LEU A 68 -4.41 5.81 -4.66
N TYR A 69 -3.69 6.88 -4.99
CA TYR A 69 -2.81 7.58 -4.04
C TYR A 69 -2.80 9.08 -4.32
N LYS A 70 -2.36 9.86 -3.34
CA LYS A 70 -2.12 11.29 -3.48
C LYS A 70 -0.62 11.54 -3.38
N GLY A 71 -0.11 12.49 -4.18
CA GLY A 71 1.31 12.85 -4.17
C GLY A 71 2.07 12.17 -5.30
N ARG A 72 3.35 11.82 -5.05
CA ARG A 72 4.26 11.30 -6.09
C ARG A 72 4.92 9.98 -5.73
N ASP A 73 4.54 9.38 -4.59
CA ASP A 73 5.27 8.26 -3.99
C ASP A 73 5.32 7.04 -4.94
N PHE A 74 4.21 6.76 -5.62
CA PHE A 74 4.14 5.65 -6.58
C PHE A 74 4.43 6.06 -8.04
N ALA A 75 4.64 7.35 -8.32
CA ALA A 75 4.81 7.87 -9.68
C ALA A 75 6.11 7.42 -10.36
N LYS A 76 7.05 6.89 -9.57
CA LYS A 76 8.32 6.31 -10.04
C LYS A 76 8.35 4.79 -9.92
N THR A 77 7.20 4.16 -9.75
CA THR A 77 7.07 2.70 -9.76
C THR A 77 6.49 2.23 -11.10
N ASP A 78 6.53 0.92 -11.33
CA ASP A 78 5.88 0.29 -12.48
C ASP A 78 4.34 0.16 -12.33
N LEU A 79 3.75 0.70 -11.25
CA LEU A 79 2.30 0.87 -11.10
C LEU A 79 1.80 2.23 -11.57
N ALA A 80 2.70 3.16 -11.93
CA ALA A 80 2.28 4.37 -12.62
C ALA A 80 1.70 3.95 -13.98
N GLY A 81 0.41 4.24 -14.20
CA GLY A 81 -0.27 3.97 -15.48
C GLY A 81 0.41 4.68 -16.66
N PRO A 82 0.02 4.38 -17.91
CA PRO A 82 0.52 5.14 -19.06
C PRO A 82 0.22 6.63 -18.84
N ALA A 83 1.23 7.46 -19.11
CA ALA A 83 1.15 8.91 -18.99
C ALA A 83 0.05 9.52 -19.87
#